data_AF-A0A9P8RRT9-F1
#
_entry.id   AF-A0A9P8RRT9-F1
#
_cell.length_a   1.000
_cell.length_b   1.000
_cell.length_c   1.000
_cell.angle_alpha   90.00
_cell.angle_beta   90.00
_cell.angle_gamma   90.00
#
_symmetry.space_group_name_H-M   'P 1'
#
loop_
_entity.id
_entity.type
_entity.pdbx_description
1 polymer ?
#
loop_
_entity_poly.entity_id
_entity_poly.type
_entity_poly.pdbx_seq_one_letter_code
_entity_poly.pdbx_strand_id
1 'polypeptide(L)' 'MGTKKEHIKEVQEVLELLNKKDFKLSLEKCHVAVEEVEFLGVIINQYEVGMNSMKVKVIKD' A
#
# COMPACT_ATOMS: atom_id res chain seq x y z
N MET A 1 -16.91 2.74 -3.95
CA MET A 1 -15.87 3.76 -3.73
C MET A 1 -15.91 4.13 -2.27
N GLY A 2 -14.81 3.93 -1.54
CA GLY A 2 -14.67 4.43 -0.16
C GLY A 2 -14.31 5.91 -0.17
N THR A 3 -14.75 6.65 0.84
CA THR A 3 -14.37 8.05 1.06
C THR A 3 -13.03 8.14 1.79
N LYS A 4 -12.36 9.29 1.69
CA LYS A 4 -11.12 9.55 2.46
C LYS A 4 -11.32 9.35 3.96
N LYS A 5 -12.50 9.69 4.48
CA LYS A 5 -12.83 9.56 5.91
C LYS A 5 -12.94 8.09 6.34
N GLU A 6 -13.58 7.26 5.53
CA GLU A 6 -13.65 5.81 5.77
C GLU A 6 -12.27 5.19 5.69
N HIS A 7 -11.46 5.55 4.69
CA HIS A 7 -10.09 5.06 4.57
C HIS A 7 -9.21 5.40 5.78
N ILE A 8 -9.31 6.63 6.31
CA ILE A 8 -8.57 7.01 7.53
C ILE A 8 -8.99 6.14 8.71
N LYS A 9 -10.30 5.86 8.87
CA LYS A 9 -10.81 5.01 9.94
C LYS A 9 -10.27 3.58 9.83
N GLU A 10 -10.30 3.00 8.65
CA GLU A 10 -9.77 1.66 8.38
C GLU A 10 -8.26 1.58 8.68
N VAL A 11 -7.49 2.58 8.23
CA VAL A 11 -6.05 2.64 8.52
C VAL A 11 -5.81 2.74 10.03
N GLN A 12 -6.56 3.57 10.75
CA GLN A 12 -6.45 3.66 12.22
C GLN A 12 -6.71 2.31 12.91
N GLU A 13 -7.77 1.60 12.53
CA GLU A 13 -8.12 0.29 13.10
C GLU A 13 -7.00 -0.74 12.87
N VAL A 14 -6.41 -0.76 11.68
CA VAL A 14 -5.28 -1.65 11.35
C VAL A 14 -4.03 -1.29 12.16
N LEU A 15 -3.71 0.00 12.27
CA LEU A 15 -2.55 0.47 13.05
C LEU A 15 -2.68 0.13 14.53
N GLU A 16 -3.87 0.28 15.11
CA GLU A 16 -4.15 -0.12 16.49
C GLU A 16 -3.98 -1.63 16.69
N LEU A 17 -4.42 -2.45 15.74
CA LEU A 17 -4.26 -3.90 15.79
C LEU A 17 -2.78 -4.30 15.74
N LEU A 18 -2.00 -3.68 14.84
CA LEU A 18 -0.56 -3.93 14.74
C LEU A 18 0.15 -3.55 16.03
N ASN A 19 -0.19 -2.40 16.62
CA ASN A 19 0.38 -1.95 17.89
C ASN A 19 0.03 -2.90 19.05
N LYS A 20 -1.22 -3.38 19.14
CA LYS A 20 -1.66 -4.39 20.14
C LYS A 20 -0.90 -5.72 20.03
N LYS A 21 -0.36 -6.02 18.85
CA LYS A 21 0.39 -7.24 18.56
C LYS A 21 1.92 -7.03 18.61
N ASP A 22 2.37 -5.87 19.08
CA ASP A 22 3.78 -5.49 19.22
C ASP A 22 4.56 -5.47 17.89
N PHE A 23 3.86 -5.20 16.78
CA PHE A 23 4.50 -4.91 15.50
C PHE A 23 4.96 -3.46 15.43
N LYS A 24 6.15 -3.25 14.87
CA LYS A 24 6.71 -1.91 14.64
C LYS A 24 6.58 -1.51 13.18
N LEU A 25 6.30 -0.22 12.97
CA LEU A 25 6.23 0.38 11.65
C LEU A 25 7.54 1.10 11.34
N SER A 26 8.00 0.95 10.12
CA SER A 26 9.10 1.71 9.53
C SER A 26 8.46 2.91 8.82
N LEU A 27 8.32 4.03 9.54
CA LEU A 27 7.61 5.22 9.06
C LEU A 27 8.25 5.77 7.77
N GLU A 28 9.57 5.62 7.64
CA GLU A 28 10.33 5.99 6.45
C GLU A 28 9.98 5.17 5.20
N LYS A 29 9.31 4.02 5.34
CA LYS A 29 8.85 3.17 4.22
C LYS A 29 7.33 3.20 4.03
N CYS A 30 6.58 3.82 4.94
CA CYS A 30 5.13 3.87 4.86
C CYS A 30 4.66 4.89 3.83
N HIS A 31 3.77 4.45 2.93
CA HIS A 31 3.07 5.32 1.97
C HIS A 31 1.59 5.32 2.36
N VAL A 32 1.09 6.42 2.92
CA VAL A 32 -0.28 6.53 3.47
C VAL A 32 -1.05 7.61 2.74
N ALA A 33 -2.30 7.32 2.36
CA ALA A 33 -3.19 8.25 1.65
C ALA A 33 -2.59 8.84 0.35
N VAL A 34 -1.87 8.01 -0.40
CA VAL A 34 -1.33 8.33 -1.73
C VAL A 34 -2.27 7.83 -2.83
N GLU A 35 -2.22 8.45 -4.01
CA GLU A 35 -3.05 8.06 -5.16
C GLU A 35 -2.54 6.81 -5.89
N GLU A 36 -1.26 6.50 -5.73
CA GLU A 36 -0.58 5.36 -6.34
C GLU A 36 0.41 4.74 -5.34
N VAL A 37 0.51 3.41 -5.33
CA VAL A 37 1.45 2.66 -4.50
C VAL A 37 1.95 1.41 -5.23
N GLU A 38 3.23 1.08 -5.07
CA GLU A 38 3.71 -0.26 -5.43
C GLU A 38 3.43 -1.24 -4.29
N PHE A 39 2.67 -2.29 -4.57
CA PHE A 39 2.43 -3.38 -3.65
C PHE A 39 2.71 -4.72 -4.33
N LEU A 40 3.60 -5.52 -3.75
CA LEU A 40 4.00 -6.84 -4.27
C LEU A 40 4.48 -6.83 -5.74
N GLY A 41 5.06 -5.73 -6.23
CA GLY A 41 5.51 -5.62 -7.62
C GLY A 41 4.46 -5.17 -8.62
N VAL A 42 3.32 -4.75 -8.13
CA VAL A 42 2.20 -4.22 -8.91
C VAL A 42 1.99 -2.77 -8.49
N ILE A 43 1.82 -1.90 -9.47
CA ILE A 43 1.40 -0.53 -9.26
C ILE A 43 -0.12 -0.53 -9.13
N ILE A 44 -0.61 0.02 -8.04
CA ILE A 44 -2.04 0.13 -7.72
C ILE A 44 -2.37 1.61 -7.67
N ASN A 45 -3.34 2.03 -8.48
CA ASN A 45 -3.94 3.35 -8.41
C ASN A 45 -5.48 3.26 -8.57
N GLN A 46 -6.17 4.40 -8.61
CA GLN A 46 -7.63 4.44 -8.71
C GLN A 46 -8.21 3.91 -10.03
N TYR A 47 -7.39 3.77 -11.07
CA TYR A 47 -7.82 3.39 -12.42
C TYR A 47 -7.36 1.98 -12.80
N GLU A 48 -6.20 1.55 -12.32
CA GLU A 48 -5.58 0.30 -12.75
C GLU A 48 -4.80 -0.42 -11.65
N VAL A 49 -4.65 -1.72 -11.89
CA VAL A 49 -3.73 -2.61 -11.18
C VAL A 49 -2.79 -3.17 -12.24
N GLY A 50 -1.61 -2.57 -12.37
CA GLY A 50 -0.65 -2.84 -13.45
C GLY A 50 0.66 -3.41 -12.93
N MET A 51 1.26 -4.37 -13.64
CA MET A 51 2.60 -4.87 -13.26
C MET A 51 3.65 -3.75 -13.34
N ASN A 52 4.51 -3.64 -12.33
CA ASN A 52 5.65 -2.75 -12.40
C ASN A 52 6.57 -3.20 -13.56
N SER A 53 6.71 -2.33 -14.56
CA SER A 53 7.48 -2.59 -15.78
C SER A 53 8.95 -2.96 -15.52
N MET A 54 9.53 -2.56 -14.37
CA MET A 54 10.88 -2.96 -13.99
C MET A 54 11.00 -4.45 -13.64
N LYS A 55 9.96 -5.06 -13.05
CA LYS A 55 9.96 -6.49 -12.70
C LYS A 55 9.74 -7.39 -13.91
N VAL A 56 9.01 -6.90 -14.92
CA VAL A 56 8.78 -7.63 -16.18
C VAL A 56 10.08 -7.80 -16.98
N LYS A 57 11.05 -6.89 -16.83
CA LYS A 57 12.36 -6.98 -17.51
C LYS A 57 13.22 -8.14 -17.03
N VAL A 58 13.06 -8.59 -15.78
CA VAL A 58 13.92 -9.63 -15.17
C VAL A 58 13.62 -11.04 -15.72
N ILE A 59 12.45 -11.27 -16.32
CA ILE A 59 12.04 -12.61 -16.81
C ILE A 59 12.43 -12.82 -18.29
N LYS A 60 13.01 -11.82 -18.96
CA LYS A 60 13.30 -11.88 -20.41
C LYS A 60 14.73 -12.29 -20.79
N ASP A 61 15.55 -12.71 -19.83
CA ASP A 61 16.90 -13.25 -20.06
C ASP A 61 16.98 -14.76 -19.76
#